data_AF-A0A0B7N9I0-F1
#
_entry.id   AF-A0A0B7N9I0-F1
#
_cell.length_a   1.000
_cell.length_b   1.000
_cell.length_c   1.000
_cell.angle_alpha   90.00
_cell.angle_beta   90.00
_cell.angle_gamma   90.00
#
_symmetry.space_group_name_H-M   'P 1'
#
loop_
_entity.id
_entity.type
_entity.pdbx_description
1 polymer ?
#
loop_
_entity_poly.entity_id
_entity_poly.type
_entity_poly.pdbx_seq_one_letter_code
_entity_poly.pdbx_strand_id
1 'polypeptide(L)'
;MLLNSILTLLALHVAGLHAQTAVTSAPVATDNNATVLQQQPIDKPAGLPNVEWDILRIDPSARENLCQRQIAYCANNCGGPNQAPKNFCNATTMAWGCGCAHKVADFAPFLWPVVQAECSGKAQDCQMICNKDIVNPSTCAATCNAYYQCDTDKAPPSYLQTENPTDLPSYNGPKQEISTSSNENGSGGASGLQSSEATRISKHVCLMAVGLVVTIATM
;
A
#
# COMPACT_ATOMS: atom_id res chain seq x y z
N MET A 1 -52.56 -21.19 3.43
CA MET A 1 -52.68 -20.29 2.27
C MET A 1 -51.27 -19.90 1.87
N LEU A 2 -50.59 -20.73 1.08
CA LEU A 2 -50.56 -20.69 -0.40
C LEU A 2 -49.69 -19.53 -0.93
N LEU A 3 -48.46 -19.92 -1.34
CA LEU A 3 -47.61 -19.45 -2.44
C LEU A 3 -47.32 -17.95 -2.68
N ASN A 4 -46.02 -17.64 -2.81
CA ASN A 4 -45.39 -17.11 -4.04
C ASN A 4 -43.89 -16.86 -3.72
N SER A 5 -42.91 -17.66 -4.16
CA SER A 5 -42.46 -17.91 -5.54
C SER A 5 -42.46 -16.65 -6.42
N ILE A 6 -41.26 -16.13 -6.74
CA ILE A 6 -40.76 -16.01 -8.12
C ILE A 6 -39.27 -15.65 -8.06
N LEU A 7 -38.49 -16.67 -8.41
CA LEU A 7 -37.08 -16.66 -8.80
C LEU A 7 -37.01 -16.07 -10.22
N THR A 8 -36.28 -14.97 -10.41
CA THR A 8 -35.98 -14.47 -11.78
C THR A 8 -34.47 -14.38 -11.95
N LEU A 9 -33.87 -15.49 -12.38
CA LEU A 9 -32.52 -15.51 -12.97
C LEU A 9 -32.62 -14.87 -14.37
N LEU A 10 -31.98 -13.72 -14.57
CA LEU A 10 -31.69 -13.20 -15.91
C LEU A 10 -30.19 -13.38 -16.17
N ALA A 11 -29.83 -14.51 -16.81
CA ALA A 11 -28.49 -14.76 -17.32
C ALA A 11 -28.38 -14.19 -18.74
N LEU A 12 -27.83 -12.98 -18.87
CA LEU A 12 -27.52 -12.37 -20.16
C LEU A 12 -26.11 -12.79 -20.61
N HIS A 13 -26.05 -13.77 -21.52
CA HIS A 13 -24.81 -14.16 -22.19
C HIS A 13 -24.60 -13.26 -23.41
N VAL A 14 -23.59 -12.38 -23.36
CA VAL A 14 -23.11 -11.63 -24.51
C VAL A 14 -21.90 -12.35 -25.09
N ALA A 15 -22.10 -13.04 -26.22
CA ALA A 15 -21.02 -13.58 -27.03
C ALA A 15 -20.46 -12.47 -27.94
N GLY A 16 -19.30 -11.91 -27.59
CA GLY A 16 -18.57 -10.95 -28.41
C GLY A 16 -17.40 -11.61 -29.13
N LEU A 17 -17.53 -11.85 -30.44
CA LEU A 17 -16.42 -12.18 -31.34
C LEU A 17 -15.43 -11.00 -31.36
N HIS A 18 -14.20 -11.22 -30.89
CA HIS A 18 -13.07 -10.32 -31.15
C HIS A 18 -12.21 -10.89 -32.28
N ALA A 19 -12.19 -10.18 -33.41
CA ALA A 19 -11.23 -10.39 -34.48
C ALA A 19 -9.85 -9.94 -34.01
N GLN A 20 -8.87 -10.85 -34.02
CA GLN A 20 -7.49 -10.56 -33.66
C GLN A 20 -6.72 -10.14 -34.92
N THR A 21 -6.46 -8.84 -35.06
CA THR A 21 -5.45 -8.32 -35.99
C THR A 21 -4.07 -8.59 -35.42
N ALA A 22 -3.32 -9.48 -36.06
CA ALA A 22 -1.91 -9.73 -35.77
C ALA A 22 -1.07 -8.51 -36.15
N VAL A 23 -0.55 -7.80 -35.15
CA VAL A 23 0.41 -6.71 -35.33
C VAL A 23 1.80 -7.30 -35.15
N THR A 24 2.58 -7.29 -36.23
CA THR A 24 3.98 -7.73 -36.24
C THR A 24 4.84 -6.57 -35.72
N SER A 25 5.24 -6.61 -34.45
CA SER A 25 6.14 -5.62 -33.85
C SER A 25 7.60 -6.06 -34.00
N ALA A 26 8.42 -5.15 -34.52
CA ALA A 26 9.87 -5.30 -34.67
C ALA A 26 10.60 -5.35 -33.29
N PRO A 27 11.77 -6.00 -33.20
CA PRO A 27 12.53 -6.08 -31.95
C PRO A 27 13.15 -4.72 -31.60
N VAL A 28 12.69 -4.12 -30.50
CA VAL A 28 13.32 -2.95 -29.88
C VAL A 28 14.45 -3.44 -28.98
N ALA A 29 15.62 -2.81 -29.12
CA ALA A 29 16.82 -3.13 -28.35
C ALA A 29 16.61 -2.89 -26.85
N THR A 30 16.97 -3.89 -26.06
CA THR A 30 16.81 -3.95 -24.60
C THR A 30 17.94 -3.19 -23.90
N ASP A 31 17.70 -1.93 -23.54
CA ASP A 31 18.49 -1.27 -22.50
C ASP A 31 17.94 -1.67 -21.13
N ASN A 32 18.66 -2.55 -20.44
CA ASN A 32 18.23 -3.19 -19.18
C ASN A 32 18.31 -2.29 -17.94
N ASN A 33 18.39 -0.97 -18.11
CA ASN A 33 18.44 -0.05 -16.97
C ASN A 33 17.04 0.54 -16.73
N ALA A 34 16.15 -0.30 -16.20
CA ALA A 34 14.82 0.11 -15.79
C ALA A 34 14.94 1.14 -14.66
N THR A 35 14.95 2.42 -15.05
CA THR A 35 14.86 3.53 -14.11
C THR A 35 13.50 3.41 -13.43
N VAL A 36 13.48 2.99 -12.17
CA VAL A 36 12.26 2.99 -11.36
C VAL A 36 11.73 4.42 -11.36
N LEU A 37 10.57 4.63 -12.00
CA LEU A 37 9.87 5.91 -11.96
C LEU A 37 9.42 6.15 -10.52
N GLN A 38 10.29 6.73 -9.71
CA GLN A 38 9.92 7.16 -8.37
C GLN A 38 9.18 8.49 -8.49
N GLN A 39 8.04 8.61 -7.81
CA GLN A 39 7.37 9.89 -7.68
C GLN A 39 8.30 10.89 -7.01
N GLN A 40 8.31 12.12 -7.50
CA GLN A 40 9.09 13.18 -6.87
C GLN A 40 8.51 13.48 -5.49
N PRO A 41 9.36 13.70 -4.47
CA PRO A 41 8.92 14.19 -3.17
C PRO A 41 8.14 15.50 -3.34
N ILE A 42 6.94 15.55 -2.79
CA ILE A 42 6.13 16.78 -2.71
C ILE A 42 6.33 17.33 -1.31
N ASP A 43 6.82 18.57 -1.22
CA ASP A 43 7.00 19.23 0.08
C ASP A 43 5.65 19.36 0.80
N LYS A 44 5.63 18.92 2.07
CA LYS A 44 4.46 19.08 2.93
C LYS A 44 4.18 20.58 3.11
N PRO A 45 3.00 21.09 2.69
CA PRO A 45 2.69 22.50 2.82
C PRO A 45 2.61 22.91 4.30
N ALA A 46 3.01 24.16 4.58
CA ALA A 46 2.87 24.73 5.92
C ALA A 46 1.39 24.71 6.37
N GLY A 47 1.15 24.35 7.63
CA GLY A 47 -0.20 24.27 8.19
C GLY A 47 -0.91 22.93 7.96
N LEU A 48 -0.31 21.96 7.25
CA LEU A 48 -0.86 20.60 7.21
C LEU A 48 -0.62 19.91 8.57
N PRO A 49 -1.65 19.31 9.21
CA PRO A 49 -1.48 18.63 10.49
C PRO A 49 -0.47 17.48 10.41
N ASN A 50 0.05 17.04 11.56
CA ASN A 50 0.85 15.83 11.61
C ASN A 50 -0.05 14.60 11.47
N VAL A 51 0.04 13.91 10.34
CA VAL A 51 -0.73 12.69 10.05
C VAL A 51 0.13 11.49 10.43
N GLU A 52 -0.21 10.83 11.53
CA GLU A 52 0.49 9.63 12.03
C GLU A 52 -0.14 8.33 11.52
N TRP A 53 -1.13 8.43 10.63
CA TRP A 53 -1.75 7.24 10.06
C TRP A 53 -0.76 6.42 9.23
N ASP A 54 -0.70 5.13 9.54
CA ASP A 54 -0.02 4.10 8.75
C ASP A 54 -1.03 3.07 8.21
N ILE A 55 -0.61 2.37 7.17
CA ILE A 55 -1.43 1.36 6.47
C ILE A 55 -1.75 0.12 7.32
N LEU A 56 -1.01 -0.12 8.41
CA LEU A 56 -1.25 -1.22 9.33
C LEU A 56 -2.48 -0.98 10.21
N ARG A 57 -3.02 0.25 10.23
CA ARG A 57 -4.31 0.56 10.87
C ARG A 57 -5.51 -0.03 10.13
N ILE A 58 -5.37 -0.43 8.87
CA ILE A 58 -6.40 -1.20 8.15
C ILE A 58 -6.56 -2.57 8.81
N ASP A 59 -7.79 -3.07 8.94
CA ASP A 59 -8.06 -4.40 9.49
C ASP A 59 -7.23 -5.50 8.78
N PRO A 60 -6.69 -6.50 9.50
CA PRO A 60 -5.88 -7.56 8.89
C PRO A 60 -6.55 -8.28 7.69
N SER A 61 -7.86 -8.53 7.73
CA SER A 61 -8.57 -9.14 6.60
C SER A 61 -8.66 -8.20 5.40
N ALA A 62 -8.86 -6.90 5.65
CA ALA A 62 -8.83 -5.89 4.59
C ALA A 62 -7.43 -5.72 3.98
N ARG A 63 -6.36 -5.88 4.77
CA ARG A 63 -4.97 -5.90 4.27
C ARG A 63 -4.68 -7.11 3.39
N GLU A 64 -5.18 -8.29 3.77
CA GLU A 64 -5.07 -9.48 2.92
C GLU A 64 -5.76 -9.26 1.57
N ASN A 65 -7.00 -8.77 1.58
CA ASN A 65 -7.73 -8.43 0.36
C ASN A 65 -7.01 -7.38 -0.50
N LEU A 66 -6.39 -6.38 0.15
CA LEU A 66 -5.59 -5.36 -0.53
C LEU A 66 -4.35 -5.99 -1.20
N CYS A 67 -3.65 -6.90 -0.52
CA CYS A 67 -2.52 -7.62 -1.08
C CYS A 67 -2.90 -8.53 -2.26
N GLN A 68 -4.04 -9.23 -2.18
CA GLN A 68 -4.53 -10.02 -3.31
C GLN A 68 -4.80 -9.15 -4.54
N ARG A 69 -5.40 -7.96 -4.36
CA ARG A 69 -5.58 -6.98 -5.45
C ARG A 69 -4.25 -6.48 -6.01
N GLN A 70 -3.30 -6.14 -5.15
CA GLN A 70 -1.96 -5.69 -5.55
C GLN A 70 -1.25 -6.74 -6.42
N ILE A 71 -1.28 -8.01 -6.01
CA ILE A 71 -0.63 -9.11 -6.71
C ILE A 71 -1.29 -9.37 -8.07
N ALA A 72 -2.62 -9.38 -8.11
CA ALA A 72 -3.38 -9.54 -9.35
C ALA A 72 -3.14 -8.37 -10.31
N TYR A 73 -3.09 -7.14 -9.79
CA TYR A 73 -2.84 -5.94 -10.59
C TYR A 73 -1.44 -5.96 -11.21
N CYS A 74 -0.42 -6.36 -10.46
CA CYS A 74 0.94 -6.57 -10.96
C CYS A 74 0.99 -7.64 -12.06
N ALA A 75 0.42 -8.82 -11.80
CA ALA A 75 0.38 -9.90 -12.79
C ALA A 75 -0.30 -9.46 -14.08
N ASN A 76 -1.47 -8.80 -13.99
CA ASN A 76 -2.20 -8.32 -15.16
C ASN A 76 -1.41 -7.29 -15.96
N ASN A 77 -0.72 -6.36 -15.29
CA ASN A 77 0.12 -5.39 -15.98
C ASN A 77 1.28 -6.06 -16.72
N CYS A 78 1.93 -7.05 -16.10
CA CYS A 78 3.07 -7.74 -16.68
C CYS A 78 2.69 -8.75 -17.80
N GLY A 79 1.41 -9.05 -18.01
CA GLY A 79 0.96 -10.06 -18.99
C GLY A 79 0.82 -11.47 -18.41
N GLY A 80 0.69 -11.58 -17.08
CA GLY A 80 0.43 -12.81 -16.34
C GLY A 80 1.41 -13.04 -15.18
N PRO A 81 1.11 -13.99 -14.28
CA PRO A 81 1.94 -14.28 -13.11
C PRO A 81 3.36 -14.74 -13.49
N ASN A 82 3.52 -15.48 -14.59
CA ASN A 82 4.82 -15.93 -15.08
C ASN A 82 5.67 -14.81 -15.68
N GLN A 83 5.07 -13.65 -15.94
CA GLN A 83 5.75 -12.47 -16.48
C GLN A 83 6.09 -11.44 -15.39
N ALA A 84 5.74 -11.72 -14.14
CA ALA A 84 5.95 -10.84 -12.99
C ALA A 84 6.85 -11.52 -11.93
N PRO A 85 8.17 -11.69 -12.20
CA PRO A 85 9.08 -12.39 -11.30
C PRO A 85 9.20 -11.72 -9.91
N LYS A 86 8.99 -10.41 -9.84
CA LYS A 86 8.80 -9.67 -8.58
C LYS A 86 7.31 -9.37 -8.46
N ASN A 87 6.55 -10.22 -7.77
CA ASN A 87 5.13 -10.02 -7.54
C ASN A 87 4.76 -10.48 -6.14
N PHE A 88 4.80 -9.57 -5.17
CA PHE A 88 4.49 -9.88 -3.78
C PHE A 88 3.78 -8.72 -3.08
N CYS A 89 3.05 -9.08 -2.04
CA CYS A 89 2.53 -8.16 -1.03
C CYS A 89 2.44 -8.90 0.31
N ASN A 90 3.04 -8.34 1.35
CA ASN A 90 3.02 -8.90 2.69
C ASN A 90 1.91 -8.25 3.51
N ALA A 91 0.82 -8.96 3.82
CA ALA A 91 -0.32 -8.39 4.56
C ALA A 91 -0.02 -8.00 6.02
N THR A 92 1.15 -8.39 6.56
CA THR A 92 1.58 -8.04 7.92
C THR A 92 2.35 -6.72 7.94
N THR A 93 3.24 -6.48 6.99
CA THR A 93 4.08 -5.26 6.92
C THR A 93 3.63 -4.29 5.83
N MET A 94 2.71 -4.71 4.96
CA MET A 94 2.32 -4.01 3.74
C MET A 94 3.48 -3.70 2.77
N ALA A 95 4.63 -4.36 2.96
CA ALA A 95 5.71 -4.37 1.99
C ALA A 95 5.20 -4.97 0.68
N TRP A 96 5.46 -4.32 -0.43
CA TRP A 96 5.04 -4.80 -1.74
C TRP A 96 6.11 -4.59 -2.80
N GLY A 97 6.02 -5.37 -3.87
CA GLY A 97 6.91 -5.25 -5.00
C GLY A 97 6.24 -5.75 -6.27
N CYS A 98 6.38 -4.96 -7.33
CA CYS A 98 6.04 -5.38 -8.69
C CYS A 98 7.23 -5.15 -9.63
N GLY A 99 7.53 -6.13 -10.49
CA GLY A 99 8.52 -6.04 -11.55
C GLY A 99 8.25 -7.10 -12.61
N CYS A 100 8.19 -6.67 -13.88
CA CYS A 100 7.93 -7.54 -15.01
C CYS A 100 9.25 -8.04 -15.64
N ALA A 101 9.21 -9.21 -16.28
CA ALA A 101 10.40 -9.84 -16.86
C ALA A 101 10.93 -9.10 -18.11
N HIS A 102 10.03 -8.52 -18.91
CA HIS A 102 10.36 -7.98 -20.24
C HIS A 102 9.99 -6.52 -20.44
N LYS A 103 9.46 -5.86 -19.41
CA LYS A 103 9.09 -4.45 -19.47
C LYS A 103 9.09 -3.80 -18.09
N VAL A 104 9.08 -2.47 -18.09
CA VAL A 104 8.63 -1.72 -16.91
C VAL A 104 7.11 -1.81 -16.84
N ALA A 105 6.55 -1.83 -15.63
CA ALA A 105 5.11 -1.79 -15.49
C ALA A 105 4.54 -0.50 -16.09
N ASP A 106 3.47 -0.58 -16.87
CA ASP A 106 2.91 0.57 -17.61
C ASP A 106 2.17 1.56 -16.69
N PHE A 107 1.99 1.21 -15.41
CA PHE A 107 1.23 2.01 -14.46
C PHE A 107 2.11 3.00 -13.71
N ALA A 108 1.58 4.21 -13.54
CA ALA A 108 2.21 5.19 -12.69
C ALA A 108 2.17 4.75 -11.21
N PRO A 109 3.19 5.13 -10.40
CA PRO A 109 3.29 4.67 -9.01
C PRO A 109 2.07 4.97 -8.12
N PHE A 110 1.35 6.06 -8.36
CA PHE A 110 0.16 6.40 -7.57
C PHE A 110 -1.06 5.51 -7.84
N LEU A 111 -1.05 4.70 -8.90
CA LEU A 111 -2.18 3.84 -9.28
C LEU A 111 -2.09 2.44 -8.69
N TRP A 112 -1.03 2.12 -7.95
CA TRP A 112 -0.92 0.81 -7.30
C TRP A 112 -1.91 0.70 -6.15
N PRO A 113 -2.65 -0.42 -6.01
CA PRO A 113 -3.66 -0.59 -4.97
C PRO A 113 -3.19 -0.24 -3.55
N VAL A 114 -1.98 -0.68 -3.16
CA VAL A 114 -1.41 -0.39 -1.83
C VAL A 114 -1.15 1.12 -1.66
N VAL A 115 -0.65 1.78 -2.71
CA VAL A 115 -0.36 3.23 -2.71
C VAL A 115 -1.64 4.05 -2.61
N GLN A 116 -2.69 3.68 -3.36
CA GLN A 116 -4.00 4.33 -3.30
C GLN A 116 -4.63 4.20 -1.91
N ALA A 117 -4.53 3.00 -1.31
CA ALA A 117 -5.04 2.75 0.04
C ALA A 117 -4.29 3.58 1.09
N GLU A 118 -2.96 3.67 0.98
CA GLU A 118 -2.15 4.50 1.88
C GLU A 118 -2.54 5.97 1.77
N CYS A 119 -2.57 6.52 0.55
CA CYS A 119 -2.93 7.90 0.31
C CYS A 119 -4.32 8.23 0.86
N SER A 120 -5.30 7.36 0.56
CA SER A 120 -6.68 7.55 1.02
C SER A 120 -6.80 7.53 2.55
N GLY A 121 -6.09 6.61 3.21
CA GLY A 121 -6.08 6.53 4.67
C GLY A 121 -5.46 7.76 5.33
N LYS A 122 -4.32 8.23 4.81
CA LYS A 122 -3.68 9.47 5.28
C LYS A 122 -4.55 10.71 5.00
N ALA A 123 -5.24 10.77 3.87
CA ALA A 123 -6.19 11.84 3.54
C ALA A 123 -7.35 11.88 4.55
N GLN A 124 -7.95 10.72 4.84
CA GLN A 124 -9.03 10.61 5.82
C GLN A 124 -8.57 11.02 7.23
N ASP A 125 -7.40 10.57 7.67
CA ASP A 125 -6.85 10.94 8.97
C ASP A 125 -6.55 12.45 9.07
N CYS A 126 -6.02 13.04 7.99
CA CYS A 126 -5.85 14.49 7.87
C CYS A 126 -7.18 15.24 8.08
N GLN A 127 -8.24 14.82 7.38
CA GLN A 127 -9.57 15.41 7.53
C GLN A 127 -10.13 15.22 8.97
N MET A 128 -9.91 14.05 9.58
CA MET A 128 -10.32 13.81 10.96
C MET A 128 -9.60 14.72 11.95
N ILE A 129 -8.31 14.99 11.75
CA ILE A 129 -7.54 15.92 12.59
C ILE A 129 -8.06 17.34 12.40
N CYS A 130 -8.31 17.77 11.15
CA CYS A 130 -8.87 19.09 10.86
C CYS A 130 -10.22 19.34 11.54
N ASN A 131 -11.07 18.31 11.61
CA ASN A 131 -12.37 18.42 12.27
C ASN A 131 -12.27 18.48 13.80
N LYS A 132 -11.14 18.06 14.38
CA LYS A 132 -10.86 18.16 15.82
C LYS A 132 -10.20 19.49 16.19
N ASP A 133 -9.48 20.12 15.27
CA ASP A 133 -8.86 21.42 15.49
C ASP A 133 -9.90 22.54 15.34
N ILE A 134 -9.95 23.44 16.32
CA ILE A 134 -10.95 24.50 16.41
C ILE A 134 -10.51 25.73 15.60
N VAL A 135 -9.20 25.89 15.33
CA VAL A 135 -8.68 27.19 14.93
C VAL A 135 -8.97 27.53 13.46
N ASN A 136 -9.02 26.59 12.52
CA ASN A 136 -9.47 26.83 11.13
C ASN A 136 -9.81 25.52 10.39
N PRO A 137 -10.92 24.83 10.72
CA PRO A 137 -11.24 23.52 10.14
C PRO A 137 -11.39 23.56 8.61
N SER A 138 -11.94 24.64 8.05
CA SER A 138 -12.12 24.80 6.60
C SER A 138 -10.80 24.92 5.84
N THR A 139 -9.88 25.76 6.32
CA THR A 139 -8.55 25.92 5.73
C THR A 139 -7.74 24.63 5.85
N CYS A 140 -7.80 23.97 7.01
CA CYS A 140 -7.13 22.68 7.22
C CYS A 140 -7.64 21.62 6.22
N ALA A 141 -8.96 21.46 6.10
CA ALA A 141 -9.58 20.51 5.17
C ALA A 141 -9.22 20.79 3.71
N ALA A 142 -9.21 22.06 3.30
CA ALA A 142 -8.79 22.46 1.96
C ALA A 142 -7.32 22.09 1.69
N THR A 143 -6.42 22.33 2.65
CA THR A 143 -5.01 21.97 2.54
C THR A 143 -4.81 20.45 2.48
N CYS A 144 -5.55 19.67 3.29
CA CYS A 144 -5.54 18.21 3.21
C CYS A 144 -5.94 17.70 1.82
N ASN A 145 -7.01 18.24 1.23
CA ASN A 145 -7.47 17.86 -0.11
C ASN A 145 -6.50 18.28 -1.21
N ALA A 146 -5.86 19.44 -1.07
CA ALA A 146 -4.86 19.92 -2.02
C ALA A 146 -3.57 19.08 -1.97
N TYR A 147 -3.18 18.57 -0.80
CA TYR A 147 -1.99 17.74 -0.64
C TYR A 147 -2.22 16.27 -1.01
N TYR A 148 -3.29 15.65 -0.50
CA TYR A 148 -3.61 14.25 -0.77
C TYR A 148 -4.46 14.08 -2.03
N GLN A 149 -3.90 14.45 -3.19
CA GLN A 149 -4.54 14.22 -4.50
C GLN A 149 -4.34 12.77 -4.95
N CYS A 150 -4.92 11.83 -4.21
CA CYS A 150 -4.86 10.40 -4.51
C CYS A 150 -5.32 10.13 -5.96
N ASP A 151 -4.75 9.09 -6.58
CA ASP A 151 -5.00 8.72 -7.99
C ASP A 151 -4.50 9.72 -9.04
N THR A 152 -3.71 10.72 -8.63
CA THR A 152 -3.06 11.67 -9.53
C THR A 152 -1.54 11.64 -9.38
N ASP A 153 -0.84 12.21 -10.36
CA ASP A 153 0.61 12.44 -10.31
C ASP A 153 1.04 13.38 -9.18
N LYS A 154 0.10 14.09 -8.54
CA LYS A 154 0.30 14.96 -7.39
C LYS A 154 0.05 14.26 -6.05
N ALA A 155 -0.23 12.96 -6.04
CA ALA A 155 -0.29 12.21 -4.79
C ALA A 155 1.09 12.19 -4.12
N PRO A 156 1.18 12.31 -2.78
CA PRO A 156 2.43 12.13 -2.07
C PRO A 156 3.01 10.72 -2.34
N PRO A 157 4.34 10.59 -2.46
CA PRO A 157 4.95 9.29 -2.71
C PRO A 157 4.70 8.30 -1.57
N SER A 158 4.46 7.05 -1.93
CA SER A 158 4.46 5.92 -0.99
C SER A 158 5.87 5.36 -0.82
N TYR A 159 6.19 4.95 0.40
CA TYR A 159 7.47 4.32 0.75
C TYR A 159 7.27 2.87 1.20
N LEU A 160 6.17 2.26 0.77
CA LEU A 160 5.79 0.88 1.06
C LEU A 160 6.38 -0.14 0.08
N GLN A 161 6.92 0.32 -1.05
CA GLN A 161 7.56 -0.54 -2.03
C GLN A 161 8.93 -0.99 -1.53
N THR A 162 9.23 -2.28 -1.59
CA THR A 162 10.50 -2.87 -1.15
C THR A 162 11.10 -3.79 -2.21
N GLU A 163 12.33 -4.26 -1.97
CA GLU A 163 12.95 -5.27 -2.81
C GLU A 163 12.49 -6.68 -2.47
N ASN A 164 12.33 -6.99 -1.18
CA ASN A 164 11.92 -8.32 -0.72
C ASN A 164 10.64 -8.27 0.13
N PRO A 165 9.85 -9.38 0.15
CA PRO A 165 8.62 -9.47 0.95
C PRO A 165 8.86 -9.44 2.47
N THR A 166 10.09 -9.67 2.92
CA THR A 166 10.47 -9.64 4.33
C THR A 166 11.00 -8.29 4.80
N ASP A 167 11.25 -7.37 3.87
CA ASP A 167 11.77 -6.05 4.21
C ASP A 167 10.68 -5.23 4.93
N LEU A 168 11.11 -4.39 5.87
CA LEU A 168 10.23 -3.44 6.54
C LEU A 168 10.21 -2.13 5.74
N PRO A 169 9.04 -1.71 5.24
CA PRO A 169 8.94 -0.44 4.53
C PRO A 169 9.04 0.75 5.49
N SER A 170 9.16 1.96 4.93
CA SER A 170 9.04 3.17 5.73
C SER A 170 7.60 3.69 5.70
N TYR A 171 6.93 3.73 6.85
CA TYR A 171 5.54 4.24 6.94
C TYR A 171 5.47 5.78 7.05
N ASN A 172 6.61 6.41 7.33
CA ASN A 172 6.73 7.84 7.66
C ASN A 172 7.58 8.64 6.66
N GLY A 173 7.85 8.10 5.47
CA GLY A 173 8.67 8.76 4.46
C GLY A 173 10.15 8.37 4.51
N PRO A 174 11.00 9.01 3.70
CA PRO A 174 12.43 8.79 3.78
C PRO A 174 12.89 9.18 5.19
N LYS A 175 13.76 8.38 5.82
CA LYS A 175 14.44 8.85 7.02
C LYS A 175 15.18 10.12 6.60
N GLN A 176 14.82 11.26 7.18
CA GLN A 176 15.67 12.44 7.04
C GLN A 176 17.03 12.02 7.58
N GLU A 177 18.02 11.89 6.69
CA GLU A 177 19.38 11.75 7.15
C GLU A 177 19.68 13.05 7.86
N ILE A 178 19.63 12.99 9.19
CA ILE A 178 20.14 14.06 10.04
C ILE A 178 21.61 14.11 9.64
N SER A 179 21.93 15.07 8.77
CA SER A 179 23.29 15.43 8.42
C SER A 179 23.88 15.95 9.72
N THR A 180 24.39 15.01 10.51
CA THR A 180 25.19 15.30 11.67
C THR A 180 26.48 15.78 11.05
N SER A 181 26.54 17.08 10.79
CA SER A 181 27.77 17.80 10.49
C SER A 181 28.64 17.69 11.74
N SER A 182 29.24 16.52 11.93
CA SER A 182 30.31 16.30 12.87
C SER A 182 31.47 17.12 12.35
N ASN A 183 31.64 18.32 12.90
CA ASN A 183 32.93 18.97 12.99
C ASN A 183 33.82 18.04 13.84
N GLU A 184 34.41 17.03 13.21
CA GLU A 184 35.45 16.21 13.81
C GLU A 184 36.71 17.06 13.92
N ASN A 185 36.94 17.58 15.11
CA ASN A 185 38.26 18.00 15.54
C ASN A 185 38.48 17.37 16.92
N GLY A 186 39.20 16.24 16.98
CA GLY A 186 39.67 15.70 18.27
C GLY A 186 39.71 14.18 18.41
N SER A 187 40.77 13.58 17.85
CA SER A 187 41.70 12.67 18.54
C SER A 187 41.19 11.76 19.68
N GLY A 188 41.18 10.46 19.40
CA GLY A 188 41.79 9.43 20.25
C GLY A 188 40.94 8.82 21.38
N GLY A 189 40.76 7.49 21.33
CA GLY A 189 40.30 6.72 22.49
C GLY A 189 39.77 5.34 22.15
N ALA A 190 40.63 4.34 22.28
CA ALA A 190 40.28 2.92 22.19
C ALA A 190 39.45 2.44 23.40
N SER A 191 38.81 1.28 23.20
CA SER A 191 38.38 0.25 24.19
C SER A 191 36.89 0.22 24.52
N GLY A 192 36.29 -0.98 24.41
CA GLY A 192 35.08 -1.32 25.17
C GLY A 192 34.18 -2.39 24.56
N LEU A 193 34.55 -3.66 24.70
CA LEU A 193 33.62 -4.80 24.67
C LEU A 193 32.55 -4.68 25.77
N GLN A 194 31.30 -5.08 25.48
CA GLN A 194 30.32 -5.78 26.35
C GLN A 194 29.02 -5.92 25.54
N SER A 195 28.67 -7.08 24.96
CA SER A 195 28.05 -8.26 25.58
C SER A 195 26.97 -7.94 26.60
N SER A 196 25.70 -8.18 26.24
CA SER A 196 24.68 -8.79 27.11
C SER A 196 23.43 -9.17 26.31
N GLU A 197 23.15 -10.47 26.29
CA GLU A 197 21.87 -11.12 26.00
C GLU A 197 20.71 -10.56 26.84
N ALA A 198 19.48 -10.63 26.31
CA ALA A 198 18.33 -11.18 27.06
C ALA A 198 17.09 -11.31 26.16
N THR A 199 16.93 -12.49 25.58
CA THR A 199 15.68 -13.01 25.03
C THR A 199 14.64 -13.14 26.15
N ARG A 200 13.46 -12.51 26.00
CA ARG A 200 12.25 -12.87 26.75
C ARG A 200 11.08 -13.16 25.81
N ILE A 201 10.83 -14.44 25.64
CA ILE A 201 9.63 -15.04 25.05
C ILE A 201 8.47 -14.81 26.04
N SER A 202 7.45 -14.05 25.64
CA SER A 202 6.17 -14.03 26.37
C SER A 202 5.08 -14.63 25.47
N LYS A 203 4.75 -15.89 25.74
CA LYS A 203 3.57 -16.57 25.19
C LYS A 203 2.35 -16.06 25.93
N HIS A 204 1.44 -15.36 25.25
CA HIS A 204 0.06 -15.22 25.71
C HIS A 204 -0.86 -15.76 24.63
N VAL A 205 -1.26 -17.02 24.83
CA VAL A 205 -2.39 -17.65 24.19
C VAL A 205 -3.63 -17.11 24.89
N CYS A 206 -4.48 -16.37 24.19
CA CYS A 206 -5.83 -16.08 24.66
C CYS A 206 -6.81 -16.72 23.68
N LEU A 207 -7.22 -17.93 24.05
CA LEU A 207 -8.28 -18.70 23.42
C LEU A 207 -9.60 -18.17 23.99
N MET A 208 -10.42 -17.49 23.20
CA MET A 208 -11.80 -17.18 23.57
C MET A 208 -12.73 -17.57 22.41
N ALA A 209 -13.12 -18.84 22.44
CA ALA A 209 -14.28 -19.32 21.71
C ALA A 209 -15.52 -19.02 22.55
N VAL A 210 -16.35 -18.07 22.13
CA VAL A 210 -17.71 -17.91 22.64
C VAL A 210 -18.65 -18.25 21.50
N GLY A 211 -19.15 -19.49 21.54
CA GLY A 211 -20.23 -19.95 20.68
C GLY A 211 -21.54 -19.34 21.14
N LEU A 212 -22.17 -18.53 20.29
CA LEU A 212 -23.56 -18.13 20.44
C LEU A 212 -24.42 -19.04 19.56
N VAL A 213 -25.04 -20.03 20.17
CA VAL A 213 -26.10 -20.83 19.55
C VAL A 213 -27.41 -20.08 19.75
N VAL A 214 -27.98 -19.54 18.68
CA VAL A 214 -29.36 -19.02 18.67
C VAL A 214 -30.24 -20.07 18.00
N THR A 215 -30.99 -20.81 18.82
CA THR A 215 -32.08 -21.68 18.40
C THR A 215 -33.30 -20.81 18.06
N ILE A 216 -33.72 -20.84 16.80
CA ILE A 216 -34.96 -20.22 16.35
C ILE A 216 -36.07 -21.28 16.46
N ALA A 217 -37.02 -21.06 17.37
CA ALA A 217 -38.24 -21.86 17.45
C ALA A 217 -39.25 -21.34 16.41
N THR A 218 -39.66 -22.19 15.48
CA THR A 218 -40.77 -21.92 14.55
C THR A 218 -42.09 -22.37 15.17
N MET A 219 -43.08 -21.47 15.15
CA MET A 219 -44.52 -21.76 15.30
C MET A 219 -45.19 -21.69 13.94
#